data_AF-A0A435FFE7-F1
#
_entry.id   AF-A0A435FFE7-F1
#
_cell.length_a   1.000
_cell.length_b   1.000
_cell.length_c   1.000
_cell.angle_alpha   90.00
_cell.angle_beta   90.00
_cell.angle_gamma   90.00
#
_symmetry.space_group_name_H-M   'P 1'
#
loop_
_entity.id
_entity.type
_entity.pdbx_description
1 polymer ?
#
loop_
_entity_poly.entity_id
_entity_poly.type
_entity_poly.pdbx_seq_one_letter_code
_entity_poly.pdbx_strand_id
1 'polypeptide(L)'
;LAGDVAVVGRSFKYHRPRGIWGAGVEEPNALVDLGGTRATPNTRATTEPARDGLVAKSVNATPSALADRNAFLDRFARFIPAAFYYKTFMWPDWHRFEPRIRAMAGLGTVDADWTSPGKADQINHHCDVLVVGAGPAGLAAAGLASGAGLTVALVDDQQSPGGSLGHRAAEIDGKPAAVWVKETIAELAAGGHLILPSTTAFGIYDHNLVGLNQRHLDGRPDTLWRVRPP
;
A
#
# COMPACT_ATOMS: atom_id res chain seq x y z
N LEU A 1 12.64 -1.21 -11.01
CA LEU A 1 12.87 -1.92 -12.28
C LEU A 1 13.59 -1.07 -13.31
N ALA A 2 13.12 0.14 -13.63
CA ALA A 2 13.80 1.03 -14.59
C ALA A 2 15.27 1.36 -14.24
N GLY A 3 15.63 1.40 -12.96
CA GLY A 3 17.01 1.56 -12.50
C GLY A 3 17.83 0.26 -12.40
N ASP A 4 17.38 -0.82 -13.04
CA ASP A 4 18.06 -2.14 -13.11
C ASP A 4 18.41 -2.79 -11.75
N VAL A 5 17.59 -2.52 -10.72
CA VAL A 5 17.71 -3.14 -9.39
C VAL A 5 16.75 -4.32 -9.27
N ALA A 6 17.29 -5.53 -9.27
CA ALA A 6 16.53 -6.77 -9.17
C ALA A 6 16.28 -7.23 -7.71
N VAL A 7 17.23 -6.97 -6.79
CA VAL A 7 17.14 -7.35 -5.38
C VAL A 7 16.83 -6.12 -4.54
N VAL A 8 15.60 -6.04 -4.07
CA VAL A 8 15.08 -4.89 -3.31
C VAL A 8 14.98 -5.16 -1.80
N GLY A 9 15.02 -6.43 -1.40
CA GLY A 9 14.95 -6.85 -0.01
C GLY A 9 15.49 -8.25 0.23
N ARG A 10 15.39 -8.70 1.48
CA ARG A 10 15.84 -10.00 1.96
C ARG A 10 14.73 -10.68 2.75
N SER A 11 14.59 -11.99 2.62
CA SER A 11 13.57 -12.73 3.38
C SER A 11 13.83 -12.62 4.88
N PHE A 12 12.78 -12.38 5.66
CA PHE A 12 12.81 -12.23 7.12
C PHE A 12 13.76 -13.18 7.87
N LYS A 13 13.69 -14.49 7.59
CA LYS A 13 14.39 -15.51 8.38
C LYS A 13 15.73 -15.96 7.79
N TYR A 14 15.76 -16.15 6.47
CA TYR A 14 16.88 -16.83 5.80
C TYR A 14 17.76 -15.88 4.98
N HIS A 15 17.43 -14.59 4.92
CA HIS A 15 18.12 -13.61 4.09
C HIS A 15 18.25 -14.03 2.61
N ARG A 16 17.27 -14.78 2.09
CA ARG A 16 17.16 -15.07 0.65
C ARG A 16 16.95 -13.77 -0.11
N PRO A 17 17.61 -13.58 -1.27
CA PRO A 17 17.38 -12.40 -2.10
C PRO A 17 15.90 -12.33 -2.51
N ARG A 18 15.30 -11.15 -2.38
CA ARG A 18 13.91 -10.90 -2.78
C ARG A 18 13.83 -9.72 -3.74
N GLY A 19 13.15 -9.94 -4.86
CA GLY A 19 12.77 -8.92 -5.82
C GLY A 19 11.33 -8.48 -5.62
N ILE A 20 10.93 -7.48 -6.41
CA ILE A 20 9.54 -7.06 -6.56
C ILE A 20 8.75 -8.23 -7.18
N TRP A 21 7.55 -8.48 -6.68
CA TRP A 21 6.67 -9.57 -7.10
C TRP A 21 5.31 -9.09 -7.60
N GLY A 22 4.70 -8.12 -6.92
CA GLY A 22 3.42 -7.52 -7.27
C GLY A 22 3.59 -6.14 -7.92
N ALA A 23 2.45 -5.47 -8.11
CA ALA A 23 2.35 -4.11 -8.63
C ALA A 23 1.42 -3.22 -7.79
N GLY A 24 0.81 -3.74 -6.72
CA GLY A 24 -0.07 -3.00 -5.83
C GLY A 24 0.08 -3.41 -4.37
N VAL A 25 -1.04 -3.36 -3.64
CA VAL A 25 -1.12 -3.67 -2.21
C VAL A 25 -0.77 -5.11 -1.87
N GLU A 26 -0.75 -6.02 -2.84
CA GLU A 26 -0.45 -7.45 -2.67
C GLU A 26 1.05 -7.78 -2.50
N GLU A 27 1.95 -6.82 -2.76
CA GLU A 27 3.42 -7.02 -2.80
C GLU A 27 4.06 -7.56 -1.50
N PRO A 28 4.47 -8.84 -1.43
CA PRO A 28 4.95 -9.44 -0.18
C PRO A 28 6.42 -9.17 0.17
N ASN A 29 7.24 -8.77 -0.80
CA ASN A 29 8.70 -8.76 -0.70
C ASN A 29 9.29 -7.35 -0.60
N ALA A 30 8.82 -6.42 -1.44
CA ALA A 30 9.42 -5.10 -1.62
C ALA A 30 8.98 -4.09 -0.55
N LEU A 31 9.39 -4.35 0.69
CA LEU A 31 9.25 -3.43 1.81
C LEU A 31 10.53 -2.61 1.98
N VAL A 32 10.38 -1.30 2.14
CA VAL A 32 11.48 -0.32 2.26
C VAL A 32 11.21 0.67 3.37
N ASP A 33 12.27 1.13 4.03
CA ASP A 33 12.20 2.29 4.90
C ASP A 33 12.37 3.54 4.05
N LEU A 34 11.42 4.47 4.15
CA LEU A 34 11.54 5.79 3.54
C LEU A 34 12.23 6.72 4.52
N GLY A 35 13.24 7.45 4.06
CA GLY A 35 13.92 8.50 4.81
C GLY A 35 13.36 9.90 4.51
N GLY A 36 13.96 10.90 5.16
CA GLY A 36 13.58 12.31 5.00
C GLY A 36 12.55 12.78 6.03
N THR A 37 11.88 13.89 5.73
CA THR A 37 10.96 14.58 6.65
C THR A 37 9.72 13.78 7.05
N ARG A 38 9.36 12.75 6.28
CA ARG A 38 8.24 11.84 6.57
C ARG A 38 8.75 10.40 6.61
N ALA A 39 9.75 10.16 7.46
CA ALA A 39 10.36 8.85 7.63
C ALA A 39 9.28 7.81 7.97
N THR A 40 9.15 6.79 7.12
CA THR A 40 8.08 5.78 7.24
C THR A 40 8.69 4.40 7.06
N PRO A 41 8.76 3.59 8.13
CA PRO A 41 9.33 2.25 8.05
C PRO A 41 8.38 1.28 7.35
N ASN A 42 8.93 0.19 6.78
CA ASN A 42 8.16 -0.90 6.18
C ASN A 42 7.14 -0.46 5.11
N THR A 43 7.44 0.62 4.39
CA THR A 43 6.60 1.09 3.29
C THR A 43 6.67 0.09 2.14
N ARG A 44 5.51 -0.21 1.55
CA ARG A 44 5.40 -1.06 0.38
C ARG A 44 5.76 -0.27 -0.88
N ALA A 45 6.85 -0.67 -1.54
CA ALA A 45 7.43 0.09 -2.65
C ALA A 45 6.48 0.22 -3.85
N THR A 46 5.61 -0.76 -4.08
CA THR A 46 4.64 -0.78 -5.19
C THR A 46 3.50 0.22 -5.02
N THR A 47 3.21 0.65 -3.79
CA THR A 47 2.13 1.60 -3.47
C THR A 47 2.65 2.99 -3.09
N GLU A 48 3.96 3.17 -3.14
CA GLU A 48 4.60 4.45 -2.81
C GLU A 48 5.01 5.19 -4.09
N PRO A 49 4.47 6.40 -4.33
CA PRO A 49 4.81 7.16 -5.52
C PRO A 49 6.25 7.64 -5.49
N ALA A 50 6.97 7.46 -6.61
CA ALA A 50 8.28 8.06 -6.79
C ALA A 50 8.17 9.59 -6.81
N ARG A 51 9.08 10.26 -6.12
CA ARG A 51 9.19 11.72 -6.07
C ARG A 51 10.66 12.13 -6.06
N ASP A 52 10.93 13.36 -6.47
CA ASP A 52 12.30 13.89 -6.43
C ASP A 52 12.86 13.87 -5.01
N GLY A 53 14.13 13.50 -4.88
CA GLY A 53 14.81 13.37 -3.59
C GLY A 53 14.30 12.24 -2.68
N LEU A 54 13.44 11.32 -3.15
CA LEU A 54 12.99 10.18 -2.35
C LEU A 54 14.17 9.27 -1.96
N VAL A 55 14.40 9.13 -0.66
CA VAL A 55 15.38 8.18 -0.12
C VAL A 55 14.65 6.94 0.36
N ALA A 56 14.92 5.80 -0.28
CA ALA A 56 14.39 4.50 0.13
C ALA A 56 15.53 3.54 0.47
N LYS A 57 15.40 2.81 1.57
CA LYS A 57 16.37 1.82 2.03
C LYS A 57 15.71 0.46 2.18
N SER A 58 16.36 -0.59 1.67
CA SER A 58 15.91 -1.95 1.88
C SER A 58 15.84 -2.30 3.37
N VAL A 59 14.74 -2.92 3.78
CA VAL A 59 14.63 -3.47 5.14
C VAL A 59 15.40 -4.79 5.25
N ASN A 60 15.81 -5.11 6.48
CA ASN A 60 16.41 -6.40 6.83
C ASN A 60 17.64 -6.80 6.00
N ALA A 61 18.48 -5.82 5.63
CA ALA A 61 19.70 -6.05 4.89
C ALA A 61 20.84 -5.11 5.34
N THR A 62 22.08 -5.60 5.38
CA THR A 62 23.25 -4.78 5.72
C THR A 62 24.50 -5.23 4.95
N PRO A 63 25.25 -4.32 4.28
CA PRO A 63 24.99 -2.89 4.12
C PRO A 63 23.91 -2.57 3.06
N SER A 64 23.60 -3.50 2.17
CA SER A 64 22.56 -3.36 1.14
C SER A 64 21.86 -4.69 0.90
N ALA A 65 20.69 -4.67 0.24
CA ALA A 65 19.99 -5.89 -0.13
C ALA A 65 20.83 -6.79 -1.05
N LEU A 66 21.66 -6.25 -1.94
CA LEU A 66 22.50 -7.07 -2.80
C LEU A 66 23.67 -7.71 -2.03
N ALA A 67 24.35 -6.94 -1.18
CA ALA A 67 25.57 -7.36 -0.48
C ALA A 67 25.31 -7.76 0.98
N ASP A 68 24.15 -8.34 1.29
CA ASP A 68 23.72 -8.63 2.66
C ASP A 68 24.67 -9.59 3.39
N ARG A 69 25.18 -9.15 4.55
CA ARG A 69 26.12 -9.93 5.38
C ARG A 69 25.53 -11.23 5.89
N ASN A 70 24.22 -11.27 6.11
CA ASN A 70 23.52 -12.44 6.63
C ASN A 70 23.08 -13.43 5.53
N ALA A 71 23.39 -13.16 4.25
CA ALA A 71 23.02 -14.02 3.13
C ALA A 71 23.56 -15.46 3.26
N PHE A 72 24.62 -15.69 4.04
CA PHE A 72 25.14 -17.05 4.28
C PHE A 72 24.15 -17.96 5.02
N LEU A 73 23.20 -17.39 5.79
CA LEU A 73 22.18 -18.17 6.51
C LEU A 73 21.31 -19.00 5.56
N ASP A 74 21.14 -18.55 4.32
CA ASP A 74 20.40 -19.30 3.30
C ASP A 74 21.02 -20.67 3.03
N ARG A 75 22.35 -20.77 3.02
CA ARG A 75 23.08 -22.03 2.82
C ARG A 75 22.82 -23.05 3.93
N PHE A 76 22.47 -22.58 5.13
CA PHE A 76 22.16 -23.41 6.30
C PHE A 76 20.66 -23.52 6.58
N ALA A 77 19.79 -23.00 5.70
CA ALA A 77 18.35 -22.95 5.93
C ALA A 77 17.73 -24.32 6.28
N ARG A 78 18.29 -25.42 5.74
CA ARG A 78 17.87 -26.80 6.05
C ARG A 78 17.98 -27.15 7.54
N PHE A 79 18.92 -26.55 8.26
CA PHE A 79 19.17 -26.79 9.69
C PHE A 79 18.42 -25.83 10.61
N ILE A 80 17.72 -24.84 10.03
CA ILE A 80 16.95 -23.83 10.77
C ILE A 80 15.46 -24.01 10.45
N PRO A 81 14.82 -25.12 10.86
CA PRO A 81 13.41 -25.37 10.59
C PRO A 81 12.50 -24.34 11.27
N ALA A 82 11.22 -24.35 10.92
CA ALA A 82 10.22 -23.56 11.65
C ALA A 82 10.30 -23.85 13.16
N ALA A 83 10.08 -22.83 14.00
CA ALA A 83 10.21 -22.88 15.46
C ALA A 83 11.61 -23.22 16.04
N PHE A 84 12.67 -23.30 15.22
CA PHE A 84 14.04 -23.54 15.71
C PHE A 84 14.45 -22.58 16.83
N TYR A 85 14.19 -21.29 16.66
CA TYR A 85 14.60 -20.28 17.63
C TYR A 85 13.89 -20.41 18.98
N TYR A 86 12.60 -20.80 19.00
CA TYR A 86 11.87 -21.07 20.24
C TYR A 86 12.42 -22.28 21.00
N LYS A 87 12.97 -23.28 20.31
CA LYS A 87 13.54 -24.46 20.99
C LYS A 87 14.96 -24.22 21.46
N THR A 88 15.78 -23.57 20.63
CA THR A 88 17.21 -23.43 20.86
C THR A 88 17.57 -22.25 21.77
N PHE A 89 16.81 -21.15 21.70
CA PHE A 89 17.19 -19.89 22.37
C PHE A 89 16.30 -19.51 23.56
N MET A 90 15.26 -20.29 23.87
CA MET A 90 14.48 -20.09 25.11
C MET A 90 15.25 -20.56 26.36
N TRP A 91 16.26 -21.42 26.20
CA TRP A 91 17.13 -21.88 27.27
C TRP A 91 18.57 -21.43 26.98
N PRO A 92 19.34 -20.95 27.97
CA PRO A 92 18.98 -20.73 29.38
C PRO A 92 18.21 -19.43 29.64
N ASP A 93 18.26 -18.46 28.71
CA ASP A 93 17.58 -17.16 28.84
C ASP A 93 17.45 -16.49 27.45
N TRP A 94 16.21 -16.25 27.03
CA TRP A 94 15.88 -15.61 25.75
C TRP A 94 16.51 -14.22 25.60
N HIS A 95 16.59 -13.44 26.68
CA HIS A 95 17.07 -12.05 26.62
C HIS A 95 18.55 -11.94 26.23
N ARG A 96 19.33 -13.03 26.33
CA ARG A 96 20.71 -13.10 25.83
C ARG A 96 20.80 -13.13 24.30
N PHE A 97 19.80 -13.69 23.64
CA PHE A 97 19.77 -13.90 22.19
C PHE A 97 18.85 -12.91 21.48
N GLU A 98 17.80 -12.47 22.17
CA GLU A 98 16.75 -11.58 21.67
C GLU A 98 17.27 -10.35 20.92
N PRO A 99 18.24 -9.55 21.43
CA PRO A 99 18.64 -8.32 20.76
C PRO A 99 19.25 -8.58 19.38
N ARG A 100 20.07 -9.63 19.26
CA ARG A 100 20.71 -9.99 17.98
C ARG A 100 19.70 -10.60 17.03
N ILE A 101 18.82 -11.48 17.51
CA ILE A 101 17.78 -12.09 16.69
C ILE A 101 16.80 -11.03 16.19
N ARG A 102 16.36 -10.09 17.04
CA ARG A 102 15.52 -8.96 16.64
C ARG A 102 16.21 -8.02 15.66
N ALA A 103 17.51 -7.78 15.80
CA ALA A 103 18.26 -6.99 14.83
C ALA A 103 18.38 -7.68 13.46
N MET A 104 18.49 -9.02 13.43
CA MET A 104 18.60 -9.81 12.19
C MET A 104 17.26 -10.18 11.56
N ALA A 105 16.18 -10.20 12.35
CA ALA A 105 14.84 -10.53 11.91
C ALA A 105 13.89 -9.33 12.07
N GLY A 106 14.43 -8.11 12.22
CA GLY A 106 13.64 -6.89 12.32
C GLY A 106 13.23 -6.43 10.92
N LEU A 107 11.98 -6.05 10.76
CA LEU A 107 11.52 -5.35 9.55
C LEU A 107 11.39 -3.86 9.89
N GLY A 108 12.16 -3.05 9.18
CA GLY A 108 12.16 -1.60 9.28
C GLY A 108 12.77 -1.03 10.56
N THR A 109 13.14 0.24 10.50
CA THR A 109 13.66 1.00 11.65
C THR A 109 12.74 2.19 11.94
N VAL A 110 12.16 2.22 13.14
CA VAL A 110 11.39 3.38 13.59
C VAL A 110 12.36 4.49 13.96
N ASP A 111 12.11 5.70 13.46
CA ASP A 111 12.82 6.90 13.87
C ASP A 111 12.35 7.32 15.28
N ALA A 112 13.27 7.33 16.24
CA ALA A 112 12.98 7.66 17.64
C ALA A 112 12.69 9.15 17.85
N ASP A 113 13.19 10.00 16.96
CA ASP A 113 12.98 11.45 16.99
C ASP A 113 11.75 11.87 16.15
N TRP A 114 10.98 10.89 15.67
CA TRP A 114 9.80 11.15 14.85
C TRP A 114 8.76 11.98 15.59
N THR A 115 8.22 12.98 14.91
CA THR A 115 7.14 13.82 15.41
C THR A 115 5.94 13.78 14.48
N SER A 116 4.75 13.89 15.06
CA SER A 116 3.52 13.86 14.26
C SER A 116 3.44 15.05 13.30
N PRO A 117 3.15 14.83 12.00
CA PRO A 117 3.01 15.91 11.02
C PRO A 117 1.76 16.78 11.23
N GLY A 118 0.92 16.45 12.22
CA GLY A 118 -0.28 17.21 12.55
C GLY A 118 -1.48 16.31 12.81
N LYS A 119 -2.66 16.90 12.96
CA LYS A 119 -3.92 16.17 13.07
C LYS A 119 -4.46 15.88 11.68
N ALA A 120 -4.94 14.65 11.48
CA ALA A 120 -5.72 14.27 10.31
C ALA A 120 -7.15 14.82 10.43
N ASP A 121 -7.70 15.31 9.32
CA ASP A 121 -9.10 15.68 9.24
C ASP A 121 -10.00 14.45 9.32
N GLN A 122 -11.16 14.60 9.94
CA GLN A 122 -12.19 13.56 9.99
C GLN A 122 -13.48 14.09 9.38
N ILE A 123 -13.94 13.45 8.31
CA ILE A 123 -15.12 13.87 7.55
C ILE A 123 -16.22 12.82 7.69
N ASN A 124 -17.43 13.24 8.04
CA ASN A 124 -18.62 12.40 7.95
C ASN A 124 -19.35 12.74 6.66
N HIS A 125 -19.73 11.74 5.88
CA HIS A 125 -20.38 11.93 4.59
C HIS A 125 -21.50 10.91 4.38
N HIS A 126 -22.51 11.32 3.62
CA HIS A 126 -23.64 10.48 3.23
C HIS A 126 -23.75 10.52 1.71
N CYS A 127 -24.08 9.36 1.14
CA CYS A 127 -24.35 9.17 -0.28
C CYS A 127 -25.41 8.08 -0.40
N ASP A 128 -26.12 8.00 -1.51
CA ASP A 128 -27.06 6.91 -1.76
C ASP A 128 -26.31 5.62 -2.13
N VAL A 129 -25.17 5.75 -2.83
CA VAL A 129 -24.36 4.60 -3.27
C VAL A 129 -22.87 4.90 -3.05
N LEU A 130 -22.22 4.05 -2.25
CA LEU A 130 -20.76 4.02 -2.13
C LEU A 130 -20.20 2.89 -3.01
N VAL A 131 -19.39 3.25 -4.00
CA VAL A 131 -18.68 2.31 -4.87
C VAL A 131 -17.22 2.22 -4.45
N VAL A 132 -16.80 1.02 -4.04
CA VAL A 132 -15.41 0.73 -3.64
C VAL A 132 -14.68 0.04 -4.79
N GLY A 133 -13.66 0.71 -5.31
CA GLY A 133 -12.87 0.32 -6.48
C GLY A 133 -13.35 1.02 -7.74
N ALA A 134 -12.49 1.80 -8.39
CA ALA A 134 -12.71 2.50 -9.64
C ALA A 134 -12.15 1.73 -10.85
N GLY A 135 -12.22 0.40 -10.81
CA GLY A 135 -12.02 -0.46 -11.99
C GLY A 135 -13.20 -0.37 -12.98
N PRO A 136 -13.19 -1.15 -14.07
CA PRO A 136 -14.27 -1.13 -15.06
C PRO A 136 -15.65 -1.40 -14.45
N ALA A 137 -15.74 -2.38 -13.54
CA ALA A 137 -17.00 -2.72 -12.88
C ALA A 137 -17.51 -1.60 -11.97
N GLY A 138 -16.62 -0.96 -11.20
CA GLY A 138 -16.99 0.13 -10.31
C GLY A 138 -17.38 1.40 -11.06
N LEU A 139 -16.65 1.73 -12.13
CA LEU A 139 -17.00 2.85 -13.02
C LEU A 139 -18.37 2.65 -13.67
N ALA A 140 -18.66 1.43 -14.16
CA ALA A 140 -19.98 1.10 -14.69
C ALA A 140 -21.09 1.20 -13.61
N ALA A 141 -20.84 0.68 -12.41
CA ALA A 141 -21.79 0.77 -11.29
C ALA A 141 -22.06 2.22 -10.87
N ALA A 142 -21.01 3.04 -10.77
CA ALA A 142 -21.12 4.46 -10.47
C ALA A 142 -21.90 5.21 -11.55
N GLY A 143 -21.62 4.94 -12.84
CA GLY A 143 -22.35 5.53 -13.96
C GLY A 143 -23.84 5.16 -13.97
N LEU A 144 -24.17 3.90 -13.70
CA LEU A 144 -25.57 3.46 -13.59
C LEU A 144 -26.31 4.11 -12.42
N ALA A 145 -25.68 4.19 -11.25
CA ALA A 145 -26.27 4.84 -10.07
C ALA A 145 -26.47 6.35 -10.30
N SER A 146 -25.47 7.02 -10.89
CA SER A 146 -25.54 8.42 -11.30
C SER A 146 -26.69 8.66 -12.29
N GLY A 147 -26.80 7.82 -13.33
CA GLY A 147 -27.88 7.89 -14.32
C GLY A 147 -29.28 7.64 -13.74
N ALA A 148 -29.38 6.95 -12.61
CA ALA A 148 -30.62 6.78 -11.84
C ALA A 148 -30.94 7.97 -10.91
N GLY A 149 -30.11 9.02 -10.90
CA GLY A 149 -30.28 10.21 -10.06
C GLY A 149 -29.80 10.04 -8.62
N LEU A 150 -29.04 8.99 -8.32
CA LEU A 150 -28.52 8.72 -6.98
C LEU A 150 -27.20 9.47 -6.73
N THR A 151 -26.97 9.91 -5.50
CA THR A 151 -25.69 10.49 -5.08
C THR A 151 -24.65 9.38 -4.89
N VAL A 152 -23.56 9.46 -5.67
CA VAL A 152 -22.49 8.46 -5.66
C VAL A 152 -21.24 8.99 -4.97
N ALA A 153 -20.64 8.16 -4.13
CA ALA A 153 -19.24 8.28 -3.72
C ALA A 153 -18.44 7.13 -4.35
N LEU A 154 -17.45 7.46 -5.18
CA LEU A 154 -16.54 6.49 -5.83
C LEU A 154 -15.15 6.60 -5.19
N VAL A 155 -14.65 5.51 -4.63
CA VAL A 155 -13.34 5.48 -3.96
C VAL A 155 -12.44 4.40 -4.55
N ASP A 156 -11.14 4.68 -4.64
CA ASP A 156 -10.14 3.73 -5.15
C ASP A 156 -8.79 3.98 -4.49
N ASP A 157 -8.04 2.92 -4.19
CA ASP A 157 -6.75 3.01 -3.52
C ASP A 157 -5.60 3.48 -4.44
N GLN A 158 -5.79 3.40 -5.77
CA GLN A 158 -4.83 3.91 -6.74
C GLN A 158 -4.98 5.42 -6.98
N GLN A 159 -3.92 6.05 -7.46
CA GLN A 159 -3.91 7.49 -7.79
C GLN A 159 -4.81 7.85 -8.97
N SER A 160 -5.05 6.91 -9.87
CA SER A 160 -5.81 7.13 -11.10
C SER A 160 -6.88 6.05 -11.22
N PRO A 161 -8.15 6.44 -11.41
CA PRO A 161 -9.21 5.50 -11.74
C PRO A 161 -8.89 4.67 -12.99
N GLY A 162 -9.51 3.50 -13.07
CA GLY A 162 -9.39 2.56 -14.19
C GLY A 162 -9.04 1.14 -13.74
N GLY A 163 -8.37 0.99 -12.59
CA GLY A 163 -7.94 -0.29 -12.05
C GLY A 163 -7.19 -1.13 -13.09
N SER A 164 -7.66 -2.36 -13.36
CA SER A 164 -7.04 -3.25 -14.35
C SER A 164 -6.92 -2.67 -15.77
N LEU A 165 -7.73 -1.67 -16.14
CA LEU A 165 -7.66 -1.03 -17.46
C LEU A 165 -6.37 -0.21 -17.65
N GLY A 166 -5.70 0.20 -16.57
CA GLY A 166 -4.40 0.87 -16.63
C GLY A 166 -3.25 -0.05 -17.06
N HIS A 167 -3.46 -1.37 -17.08
CA HIS A 167 -2.42 -2.38 -17.30
C HIS A 167 -2.65 -3.25 -18.54
N ARG A 168 -3.69 -2.97 -19.33
CA ARG A 168 -4.01 -3.72 -20.55
C ARG A 168 -4.67 -2.85 -21.60
N ALA A 169 -4.45 -3.17 -22.86
CA ALA A 169 -5.28 -2.64 -23.93
C ALA A 169 -6.70 -3.22 -23.81
N ALA A 170 -7.71 -2.37 -23.90
CA ALA A 170 -9.11 -2.75 -23.88
C ALA A 170 -9.94 -1.68 -24.59
N GLU A 171 -11.12 -2.09 -25.06
CA GLU A 171 -12.12 -1.21 -25.65
C GLU A 171 -13.44 -1.42 -24.90
N ILE A 172 -14.12 -0.32 -24.58
CA ILE A 172 -15.42 -0.31 -23.91
C ILE A 172 -16.29 0.72 -24.63
N ASP A 173 -17.51 0.34 -25.00
CA ASP A 173 -18.46 1.19 -25.75
C ASP A 173 -17.86 1.80 -27.04
N GLY A 174 -17.05 1.02 -27.76
CA GLY A 174 -16.39 1.46 -29.00
C GLY A 174 -15.22 2.43 -28.79
N LYS A 175 -14.79 2.66 -27.55
CA LYS A 175 -13.74 3.62 -27.19
C LYS A 175 -12.54 2.92 -26.55
N PRO A 176 -11.30 3.40 -26.79
CA PRO A 176 -10.15 2.96 -26.02
C PRO A 176 -10.39 3.14 -24.52
N ALA A 177 -10.03 2.15 -23.70
CA ALA A 177 -10.35 2.13 -22.28
C ALA A 177 -9.90 3.40 -21.53
N ALA A 178 -8.73 3.96 -21.86
CA ALA A 178 -8.25 5.21 -21.26
C ALA A 178 -9.17 6.42 -21.55
N VAL A 179 -9.77 6.46 -22.74
CA VAL A 179 -10.73 7.50 -23.14
C VAL A 179 -12.04 7.30 -22.37
N TRP A 180 -12.56 6.06 -22.37
CA TRP A 180 -13.78 5.71 -21.65
C TRP A 180 -13.69 6.06 -20.15
N VAL A 181 -12.61 5.65 -19.46
CA VAL A 181 -12.39 5.96 -18.04
C VAL A 181 -12.39 7.47 -17.80
N LYS A 182 -11.69 8.23 -18.64
CA LYS A 182 -11.58 9.69 -18.50
C LYS A 182 -12.94 10.37 -18.67
N GLU A 183 -13.72 9.96 -19.65
CA GLU A 183 -15.06 10.49 -19.91
C GLU A 183 -16.03 10.15 -18.77
N THR A 184 -16.07 8.89 -18.33
CA THR A 184 -16.93 8.47 -17.20
C THR A 184 -16.61 9.23 -15.92
N ILE A 185 -15.33 9.43 -15.59
CA ILE A 185 -14.93 10.23 -14.43
C ILE A 185 -15.33 11.70 -14.58
N ALA A 186 -15.18 12.28 -15.78
CA ALA A 186 -15.58 13.66 -16.05
C ALA A 186 -17.09 13.85 -15.93
N GLU A 187 -17.89 12.90 -16.42
CA GLU A 187 -19.35 12.89 -16.29
C GLU A 187 -19.77 12.79 -14.82
N LEU A 188 -19.18 11.86 -14.05
CA LEU A 188 -19.47 11.72 -12.63
C LEU A 188 -19.12 13.00 -11.84
N ALA A 189 -17.97 13.61 -12.14
CA ALA A 189 -17.56 14.86 -11.52
C ALA A 189 -18.50 16.03 -11.88
N ALA A 190 -18.91 16.14 -13.15
CA ALA A 190 -19.87 17.15 -13.61
C ALA A 190 -21.25 16.98 -12.96
N GLY A 191 -21.63 15.74 -12.65
CA GLY A 191 -22.83 15.40 -11.87
C GLY A 191 -22.74 15.72 -10.37
N GLY A 192 -21.61 16.23 -9.88
CA GLY A 192 -21.40 16.58 -8.47
C GLY A 192 -21.16 15.38 -7.55
N HIS A 193 -20.80 14.22 -8.11
CA HIS A 193 -20.48 13.02 -7.33
C HIS A 193 -19.09 13.12 -6.69
N LEU A 194 -18.94 12.47 -5.53
CA LEU A 194 -17.69 12.47 -4.80
C LEU A 194 -16.75 11.40 -5.38
N ILE A 195 -15.56 11.81 -5.83
CA ILE A 195 -14.55 10.90 -6.39
C ILE A 195 -13.28 11.03 -5.55
N LEU A 196 -12.86 9.95 -4.93
CA LEU A 196 -11.73 9.90 -3.99
C LEU A 196 -10.67 8.89 -4.48
N PRO A 197 -9.75 9.28 -5.37
CA PRO A 197 -8.56 8.47 -5.65
C PRO A 197 -7.62 8.45 -4.44
N SER A 198 -6.63 7.55 -4.44
CA SER A 198 -5.69 7.35 -3.32
C SER A 198 -6.38 7.13 -1.97
N THR A 199 -7.55 6.48 -1.99
CA THR A 199 -8.43 6.31 -0.84
C THR A 199 -8.76 4.84 -0.62
N THR A 200 -8.26 4.29 0.48
CA THR A 200 -8.50 2.89 0.84
C THR A 200 -9.73 2.80 1.72
N ALA A 201 -10.77 2.08 1.27
CA ALA A 201 -11.82 1.59 2.15
C ALA A 201 -11.25 0.45 3.00
N PHE A 202 -11.03 0.68 4.29
CA PHE A 202 -10.33 -0.28 5.16
C PHE A 202 -11.28 -1.13 6.01
N GLY A 203 -12.56 -0.77 6.10
CA GLY A 203 -13.52 -1.53 6.87
C GLY A 203 -14.97 -1.10 6.63
N ILE A 204 -15.86 -2.09 6.67
CA ILE A 204 -17.31 -1.92 6.73
C ILE A 204 -17.75 -2.35 8.14
N TYR A 205 -18.49 -1.49 8.81
CA TYR A 205 -18.95 -1.64 10.18
C TYR A 205 -20.47 -1.68 10.25
N ASP A 206 -21.01 -1.85 11.46
CA ASP A 206 -22.44 -1.90 11.70
C ASP A 206 -23.18 -0.70 11.09
N HIS A 207 -24.39 -0.97 10.60
CA HIS A 207 -25.29 0.02 10.03
C HIS A 207 -24.68 0.76 8.82
N ASN A 208 -23.99 0.01 7.95
CA ASN A 208 -23.37 0.48 6.71
C ASN A 208 -22.36 1.63 6.89
N LEU A 209 -21.75 1.75 8.07
CA LEU A 209 -20.65 2.70 8.25
C LEU A 209 -19.39 2.16 7.57
N VAL A 210 -18.85 2.88 6.60
CA VAL A 210 -17.61 2.52 5.92
C VAL A 210 -16.50 3.52 6.28
N GLY A 211 -15.39 2.98 6.75
CA GLY A 211 -14.18 3.76 7.06
C GLY A 211 -13.25 3.83 5.86
N LEU A 212 -12.89 5.05 5.45
CA LEU A 212 -11.97 5.29 4.35
C LEU A 212 -10.76 6.11 4.81
N ASN A 213 -9.57 5.77 4.33
CA ASN A 213 -8.37 6.58 4.53
C ASN A 213 -7.91 7.17 3.20
N GLN A 214 -8.03 8.49 3.04
CA GLN A 214 -7.54 9.21 1.88
C GLN A 214 -6.11 9.69 2.13
N ARG A 215 -5.17 9.19 1.34
CA ARG A 215 -3.77 9.63 1.37
C ARG A 215 -3.62 10.89 0.51
N HIS A 216 -2.91 11.87 1.04
CA HIS A 216 -2.52 13.07 0.29
C HIS A 216 -1.03 13.04 -0.05
N LEU A 217 -0.72 13.12 -1.34
CA LEU A 217 0.65 13.01 -1.86
C LEU A 217 1.38 14.36 -1.89
N ASP A 218 0.70 15.44 -1.48
CA ASP A 218 1.22 16.81 -1.39
C ASP A 218 1.81 17.17 -0.02
N GLY A 219 1.94 16.16 0.86
CA GLY A 219 2.49 16.34 2.21
C GLY A 219 1.45 16.66 3.28
N ARG A 220 0.18 16.87 2.91
CA ARG A 220 -0.89 16.99 3.91
C ARG A 220 -1.04 15.70 4.73
N PRO A 221 -1.47 15.79 6.00
CA PRO A 221 -1.93 14.63 6.76
C PRO A 221 -3.09 13.94 6.02
N ASP A 222 -3.17 12.62 6.13
CA ASP A 222 -4.27 11.84 5.55
C ASP A 222 -5.63 12.32 6.09
N THR A 223 -6.70 12.08 5.33
CA THR A 223 -8.08 12.37 5.76
C THR A 223 -8.82 11.08 6.04
N LEU A 224 -9.41 10.99 7.23
CA LEU A 224 -10.29 9.88 7.61
C LEU A 224 -11.73 10.21 7.24
N TRP A 225 -12.33 9.38 6.39
CA TRP A 225 -13.74 9.51 6.02
C TRP A 225 -14.59 8.44 6.72
N ARG A 226 -15.75 8.87 7.18
CA ARG A 226 -16.82 8.03 7.72
C ARG A 226 -18.02 8.19 6.79
N VAL A 227 -18.14 7.27 5.83
CA VAL A 227 -19.19 7.32 4.83
C VAL A 227 -20.30 6.35 5.22
N ARG A 228 -21.55 6.81 5.18
CA ARG A 228 -22.71 5.97 5.49
C ARG A 228 -23.73 6.02 4.35
N PRO A 229 -23.68 5.05 3.41
CA PRO A 229 -24.82 4.77 2.55
C PRO A 229 -26.06 4.31 3.34
N PRO A 230 -27.27 4.42 2.75
CA PRO A 230 -28.53 4.02 3.37
C PRO A 230 -28.56 2.56 3.85
#